data_AF-A0A954MKB1-F1
#
_entry.id   AF-A0A954MKB1-F1
#
_cell.length_a   1.000
_cell.length_b   1.000
_cell.length_c   1.000
_cell.angle_alpha   90.00
_cell.angle_beta   90.00
_cell.angle_gamma   90.00
#
_symmetry.space_group_name_H-M   'P 1'
#
loop_
_entity.id
_entity.type
_entity.pdbx_description
1 polymer ?
#
loop_
_entity_poly.entity_id
_entity_poly.type
_entity_poly.pdbx_seq_one_letter_code
_entity_poly.pdbx_strand_id
1 'polypeptide(L)'
;MKNLKFVCAGAALAAMMFAAAPQAQARPQYLKAFSAKYANLADAAGEKKCGVCHGEGGKNKKTVSDYGKALGAALGAKNVKSADDISAALTTAEAGDAGGGKTWKQVLAEGLPPAAE
;
A
#
# COMPACT_ATOMS: atom_id res chain seq x y z
N MET A 1 -48.08 -44.33 -3.95
CA MET A 1 -47.79 -42.89 -3.78
C MET A 1 -47.26 -42.63 -2.37
N LYS A 2 -45.94 -42.66 -2.20
CA LYS A 2 -45.16 -42.38 -0.97
C LYS A 2 -43.74 -42.80 -1.35
N ASN A 3 -42.74 -41.94 -1.55
CA ASN A 3 -42.19 -40.99 -0.60
C ASN A 3 -41.32 -39.96 -1.35
N LEU A 4 -41.74 -38.70 -1.39
CA LEU A 4 -40.96 -37.58 -1.90
C LEU A 4 -40.74 -36.60 -0.74
N LYS A 5 -39.87 -36.95 0.22
CA LYS A 5 -39.57 -36.08 1.38
C LYS A 5 -38.17 -36.29 1.95
N PHE A 6 -37.11 -36.33 1.14
CA PHE A 6 -35.72 -36.24 1.66
C PHE A 6 -34.76 -35.65 0.61
N VAL A 7 -35.03 -34.43 0.13
CA VAL A 7 -34.06 -33.66 -0.67
C VAL A 7 -34.15 -32.18 -0.25
N CYS A 8 -33.69 -31.84 0.95
CA CYS A 8 -33.55 -30.42 1.36
C CYS A 8 -32.51 -30.18 2.48
N ALA A 9 -31.92 -31.20 3.09
CA ALA A 9 -31.07 -31.01 4.29
C ALA A 9 -29.55 -31.00 4.02
N GLY A 10 -29.10 -31.08 2.75
CA GLY A 10 -27.66 -31.15 2.41
C GLY A 10 -27.04 -29.85 1.90
N ALA A 11 -27.83 -28.86 1.46
CA ALA A 11 -27.33 -27.66 0.79
C ALA A 11 -27.01 -26.49 1.75
N ALA A 12 -27.42 -26.57 3.02
CA ALA A 12 -27.27 -25.45 3.97
C ALA A 12 -25.88 -25.37 4.62
N LEU A 13 -25.10 -26.46 4.68
CA LEU A 13 -23.79 -26.47 5.34
C LEU A 13 -22.63 -25.99 4.45
N ALA A 14 -22.79 -25.96 3.12
CA ALA A 14 -21.74 -25.52 2.21
C ALA A 14 -21.63 -23.98 2.07
N ALA A 15 -22.63 -23.23 2.55
CA ALA A 15 -22.70 -21.77 2.39
C ALA A 15 -21.95 -20.96 3.48
N MET A 16 -21.53 -21.58 4.60
CA MET A 16 -20.92 -20.86 5.73
C MET A 16 -19.38 -20.77 5.71
N MET A 17 -18.70 -21.36 4.72
CA MET A 17 -17.22 -21.43 4.69
C MET A 17 -16.52 -20.28 3.93
N PHE A 18 -17.24 -19.29 3.39
CA PHE A 18 -16.64 -18.20 2.59
C PHE A 18 -16.33 -16.90 3.36
N ALA A 19 -16.54 -16.83 4.68
CA ALA A 19 -16.55 -15.55 5.41
C ALA A 19 -15.23 -15.13 6.09
N ALA A 20 -14.10 -15.82 5.86
CA ALA A 20 -12.83 -15.53 6.55
C ALA A 20 -11.70 -15.04 5.63
N ALA A 21 -12.01 -14.30 4.56
CA ALA A 21 -10.96 -13.63 3.79
C ALA A 21 -10.35 -12.50 4.66
N PRO A 22 -9.01 -12.42 4.80
CA PRO A 22 -8.38 -11.35 5.56
C PRO A 22 -8.76 -10.00 4.94
N GLN A 23 -9.48 -9.18 5.69
CA GLN A 23 -9.85 -7.84 5.24
C GLN A 23 -8.57 -7.05 4.96
N ALA A 24 -8.42 -6.61 3.71
CA ALA A 24 -7.30 -5.76 3.32
C ALA A 24 -7.44 -4.40 4.02
N GLN A 25 -6.82 -4.25 5.20
CA GLN A 25 -6.81 -2.98 5.92
C GLN A 25 -6.17 -1.89 5.05
N ALA A 26 -6.95 -0.85 4.78
CA ALA A 26 -6.42 0.39 4.21
C ALA A 26 -5.41 0.98 5.20
N ARG A 27 -4.27 1.45 4.70
CA ARG A 27 -3.21 2.08 5.49
C ARG A 27 -3.04 3.56 5.10
N PRO A 28 -4.07 4.39 5.28
CA PRO A 28 -4.06 5.78 4.79
C PRO A 28 -3.02 6.66 5.49
N GLN A 29 -2.50 6.23 6.65
CA GLN A 29 -1.50 7.00 7.41
C GLN A 29 -0.22 7.27 6.60
N TYR A 30 0.17 6.37 5.70
CA TYR A 30 1.37 6.56 4.87
C TYR A 30 1.20 7.68 3.85
N LEU A 31 0.07 7.68 3.13
CA LEU A 31 -0.22 8.76 2.18
C LEU A 31 -0.36 10.09 2.90
N LYS A 32 -1.03 10.10 4.07
CA LYS A 32 -1.17 11.29 4.90
C LYS A 32 0.21 11.85 5.32
N ALA A 33 1.10 11.00 5.80
CA ALA A 33 2.45 11.40 6.20
C ALA A 33 3.29 11.87 5.00
N PHE A 34 3.17 11.19 3.86
CA PHE A 34 3.83 11.59 2.61
C PHE A 34 3.38 12.98 2.18
N SER A 35 2.08 13.22 2.05
CA SER A 35 1.53 14.52 1.65
C SER A 35 1.86 15.64 2.66
N ALA A 36 1.95 15.31 3.96
CA ALA A 36 2.34 16.28 4.98
C ALA A 36 3.82 16.68 4.89
N LYS A 37 4.72 15.72 4.59
CA LYS A 37 6.16 16.01 4.44
C LYS A 37 6.48 16.68 3.11
N TYR A 38 5.81 16.26 2.03
CA TYR A 38 6.03 16.76 0.67
C TYR A 38 4.82 17.58 0.21
N ALA A 39 4.61 18.74 0.85
CA ALA A 39 3.46 19.60 0.55
C ALA A 39 3.40 20.00 -0.94
N ASN A 40 4.55 20.20 -1.59
CA ASN A 40 4.66 20.49 -3.02
C ASN A 40 4.21 19.34 -3.93
N LEU A 41 4.12 18.12 -3.41
CA LEU A 41 3.67 16.93 -4.13
C LEU A 41 2.29 16.46 -3.66
N ALA A 42 1.65 17.16 -2.70
CA ALA A 42 0.44 16.68 -2.04
C ALA A 42 -0.71 16.41 -3.02
N ASP A 43 -0.89 17.28 -4.02
CA ASP A 43 -1.95 17.14 -5.02
C ASP A 43 -1.68 15.92 -5.92
N ALA A 44 -0.48 15.83 -6.51
CA ALA A 44 -0.08 14.69 -7.34
C ALA A 44 -0.14 13.36 -6.56
N ALA A 45 0.28 13.37 -5.29
CA ALA A 45 0.17 12.22 -4.41
C ALA A 45 -1.29 11.88 -4.09
N GLY A 46 -2.15 12.87 -3.93
CA GLY A 46 -3.60 12.70 -3.73
C GLY A 46 -4.32 12.08 -4.92
N GLU A 47 -3.86 12.38 -6.14
CA GLU A 47 -4.35 11.75 -7.37
C GLU A 47 -3.86 10.30 -7.49
N LYS A 48 -2.57 10.06 -7.27
CA LYS A 48 -1.96 8.72 -7.39
C LYS A 48 -2.27 7.80 -6.21
N LYS A 49 -2.55 8.35 -5.03
CA LYS A 49 -2.87 7.64 -3.79
C LYS A 49 -1.86 6.53 -3.47
N CYS A 50 -2.32 5.29 -3.37
CA CYS A 50 -1.49 4.10 -3.17
C CYS A 50 -0.51 3.88 -4.34
N GLY A 51 -0.83 4.38 -5.54
CA GLY A 51 -0.01 4.28 -6.74
C GLY A 51 1.30 5.06 -6.71
N VAL A 52 1.54 5.88 -5.69
CA VAL A 52 2.87 6.47 -5.45
C VAL A 52 3.90 5.39 -5.15
N CYS A 53 3.49 4.33 -4.44
CA CYS A 53 4.40 3.26 -4.00
C CYS A 53 4.03 1.89 -4.55
N HIS A 54 2.79 1.65 -4.96
CA HIS A 54 2.28 0.34 -5.36
C HIS A 54 1.96 0.26 -6.86
N GLY A 55 2.09 -0.94 -7.43
CA GLY A 55 1.88 -1.19 -8.86
C GLY A 55 0.44 -1.06 -9.31
N GLU A 56 0.25 -1.00 -10.63
CA GLU A 56 -1.05 -0.90 -11.29
C GLU A 56 -1.91 0.28 -10.76
N GLY A 57 -1.28 1.42 -10.50
CA GLY A 57 -1.97 2.58 -9.92
C GLY A 57 -2.47 2.33 -8.48
N GLY A 58 -1.80 1.46 -7.74
CA GLY A 58 -2.13 1.12 -6.35
C GLY A 58 -3.05 -0.09 -6.19
N LYS A 59 -3.45 -0.75 -7.27
CA LYS A 59 -4.28 -1.96 -7.23
C LYS A 59 -3.47 -3.18 -6.80
N ASN A 60 -2.21 -3.26 -7.21
CA ASN A 60 -1.33 -4.37 -6.89
C ASN A 60 -0.39 -4.00 -5.73
N LYS A 61 -0.75 -4.42 -4.52
CA LYS A 61 0.03 -4.14 -3.29
C LYS A 61 1.30 -5.00 -3.15
N LYS A 62 1.46 -6.04 -3.98
CA LYS A 62 2.65 -6.91 -3.98
C LYS A 62 3.78 -6.31 -4.80
N THR A 63 3.41 -5.61 -5.86
CA THR A 63 4.32 -4.79 -6.66
C THR A 63 4.56 -3.47 -5.96
N VAL A 64 5.83 -3.13 -5.74
CA VAL A 64 6.25 -1.93 -4.99
C VAL A 64 7.36 -1.24 -5.77
N SER A 65 7.29 0.09 -5.88
CA SER A 65 8.29 0.91 -6.57
C SER A 65 9.62 0.88 -5.82
N ASP A 66 10.70 1.28 -6.46
CA ASP A 66 12.00 1.31 -5.79
C ASP A 66 12.02 2.30 -4.61
N TYR A 67 11.32 3.44 -4.74
CA TYR A 67 11.10 4.33 -3.60
C TYR A 67 10.26 3.65 -2.50
N GLY A 68 9.19 2.94 -2.87
CA GLY A 68 8.38 2.18 -1.92
C GLY A 68 9.17 1.09 -1.18
N LYS A 69 10.15 0.45 -1.85
CA LYS A 69 11.09 -0.49 -1.23
C LYS A 69 12.04 0.22 -0.27
N ALA A 70 12.60 1.36 -0.67
CA ALA A 70 13.47 2.17 0.19
C ALA A 70 12.75 2.62 1.47
N LEU A 71 11.51 3.11 1.35
CA LEU A 71 10.66 3.44 2.50
C LEU A 71 10.32 2.20 3.34
N GLY A 72 9.99 1.08 2.70
CA GLY A 72 9.71 -0.18 3.40
C GLY A 72 10.90 -0.68 4.22
N ALA A 73 12.12 -0.57 3.68
CA ALA A 73 13.35 -0.89 4.39
C ALA A 73 13.58 0.06 5.58
N ALA A 74 13.39 1.37 5.38
CA ALA A 74 13.53 2.37 6.44
C ALA A 74 12.51 2.19 7.58
N LEU A 75 11.28 1.74 7.28
CA LEU A 75 10.26 1.46 8.29
C LEU A 75 10.60 0.24 9.17
N GLY A 76 11.35 -0.74 8.64
CA GLY A 76 11.78 -1.94 9.35
C GLY A 76 10.67 -2.91 9.80
N ALA A 77 9.41 -2.51 9.71
CA ALA A 77 8.26 -3.28 10.16
C ALA A 77 7.04 -3.09 9.25
N LYS A 78 6.15 -4.08 9.25
CA LYS A 78 4.87 -4.00 8.54
C LYS A 78 3.87 -3.18 9.36
N ASN A 79 3.09 -2.35 8.67
CA ASN A 79 1.95 -1.63 9.26
C ASN A 79 2.30 -0.73 10.46
N VAL A 80 3.43 -0.02 10.36
CA VAL A 80 3.79 1.08 11.27
C VAL A 80 2.63 2.08 11.34
N LYS A 81 2.24 2.45 12.57
CA LYS A 81 1.11 3.34 12.86
C LYS A 81 1.54 4.71 13.39
N SER A 82 2.72 4.78 13.99
CA SER A 82 3.30 6.02 14.52
C SER A 82 3.57 6.99 13.37
N ALA A 83 3.01 8.19 13.46
CA ALA A 83 3.26 9.23 12.46
C ALA A 83 4.73 9.67 12.47
N ASP A 84 5.35 9.71 13.65
CA ASP A 84 6.75 10.09 13.82
C ASP A 84 7.69 9.05 13.21
N ASP A 85 7.42 7.75 13.41
CA ASP A 85 8.21 6.67 12.82
C ASP A 85 8.10 6.70 11.29
N ILE A 86 6.91 7.00 10.76
CA ILE A 86 6.71 7.12 9.31
C ILE A 86 7.46 8.35 8.77
N SER A 87 7.40 9.48 9.47
CA SER A 87 8.11 10.71 9.09
C SER A 87 9.63 10.51 9.10
N ALA A 88 10.14 9.84 10.13
CA ALA A 88 11.54 9.45 10.24
C ALA A 88 11.93 8.51 9.09
N ALA A 89 11.13 7.48 8.81
CA ALA A 89 11.40 6.55 7.72
C ALA A 89 11.37 7.23 6.33
N LEU A 90 10.46 8.18 6.09
CA LEU A 90 10.46 8.99 4.88
C LEU A 90 11.76 9.79 4.74
N THR A 91 12.25 10.35 5.84
CA THR A 91 13.51 11.10 5.88
C THR A 91 14.73 10.20 5.65
N THR A 92 14.73 9.00 6.21
CA THR A 92 15.77 8.00 5.94
C THR A 92 15.74 7.55 4.48
N ALA A 93 14.55 7.34 3.91
CA ALA A 93 14.40 6.95 2.50
C ALA A 93 14.93 8.02 1.53
N GLU A 94 14.79 9.32 1.85
CA GLU A 94 15.34 10.43 1.05
C GLU A 94 16.85 10.32 0.82
N ALA A 95 17.59 9.75 1.78
CA ALA A 95 19.04 9.59 1.70
C ALA A 95 19.46 8.38 0.84
N GLY A 96 18.54 7.50 0.48
CA GLY A 96 18.81 6.34 -0.36
C GLY A 96 19.14 6.72 -1.80
N ASP A 97 19.91 5.85 -2.46
CA ASP A 97 20.19 5.95 -3.89
C ASP A 97 18.91 5.68 -4.69
N ALA A 98 18.64 6.55 -5.67
CA ALA A 98 17.54 6.44 -6.62
C ALA A 98 18.02 5.97 -8.00
N GLY A 99 19.30 5.64 -8.13
CA GLY A 99 19.95 5.33 -9.40
C GLY A 99 20.34 6.59 -10.16
N GLY A 100 21.17 6.42 -11.19
CA GLY A 100 21.62 7.52 -12.05
C GLY A 100 22.42 8.61 -11.32
N GLY A 101 23.02 8.28 -10.16
CA GLY A 101 23.77 9.22 -9.33
C GLY A 101 22.90 10.21 -8.55
N LYS A 102 21.58 9.97 -8.46
CA LYS A 102 20.65 10.80 -7.69
C LYS A 102 20.19 10.11 -6.41
N THR A 103 19.89 10.89 -5.37
CA THR A 103 19.17 10.41 -4.18
C THR A 103 17.67 10.56 -4.35
N TRP A 104 16.89 9.84 -3.54
CA TRP A 104 15.44 10.02 -3.51
C TRP A 104 15.02 11.43 -3.13
N LYS A 105 15.81 12.14 -2.30
CA LYS A 105 15.61 13.56 -2.01
C LYS A 105 15.60 14.41 -3.29
N GLN A 106 16.54 14.17 -4.20
CA GLN A 106 16.64 14.91 -5.45
C GLN A 106 15.47 14.56 -6.38
N VAL A 107 15.09 13.29 -6.46
CA VAL A 107 13.91 12.86 -7.23
C VAL A 107 12.62 13.51 -6.71
N LEU A 108 12.42 13.53 -5.39
CA LEU A 108 11.25 14.13 -4.74
C LEU A 108 11.20 15.66 -4.87
N ALA A 109 12.34 16.31 -5.04
CA ALA A 109 12.40 17.73 -5.37
C ALA A 109 11.93 18.01 -6.81
N GLU A 110 12.11 17.06 -7.73
CA GLU A 110 11.72 17.15 -9.14
C GLU A 110 10.26 16.69 -9.38
N GLY A 111 9.73 15.79 -8.55
CA GLY A 111 8.37 15.28 -8.68
C GLY A 111 8.09 14.00 -7.90
N LEU A 112 6.99 13.33 -8.21
CA LEU A 112 6.76 11.98 -7.68
C LEU A 112 7.81 11.00 -8.23
N PRO A 113 8.27 10.04 -7.41
CA PRO A 113 9.17 9.00 -7.89
C PRO A 113 8.50 8.14 -8.98
N PRO A 114 9.29 7.42 -9.79
CA PRO A 114 8.76 6.47 -10.75
C PRO A 114 7.77 5.50 -10.11
N ALA A 115 6.67 5.24 -10.81
CA ALA A 115 5.66 4.28 -10.37
C ALA A 115 6.25 2.87 -10.31
N ALA A 116 5.60 1.98 -9.56
CA ALA A 116 5.97 0.58 -9.57
C ALA A 116 5.54 -0.07 -10.90
N GLU A 117 6.47 -0.77 -11.55
CA GLU A 117 6.22 -1.56 -12.77
C GLU A 117 5.46 -2.85 -12.48
#